data_AF-A0A1K1ME33-F1
#
_entry.id   AF-A0A1K1ME33-F1
#
_cell.length_a   1.000
_cell.length_b   1.000
_cell.length_c   1.000
_cell.angle_alpha   90.00
_cell.angle_beta   90.00
_cell.angle_gamma   90.00
#
_symmetry.space_group_name_H-M   'P 1'
#
loop_
_entity.id
_entity.type
_entity.pdbx_description
1 polymer ?
#
loop_
_entity_poly.entity_id
_entity_poly.type
_entity_poly.pdbx_seq_one_letter_code
_entity_poly.pdbx_strand_id
1 'polypeptide(L)'
;MDENTNENAIYCAHCGSIITDDEDYETVGGAPVCSDCYERHTTTCERCGSAIWTDDSYGDEYTTLCALCYHNHYTRCVCCDALLHNDDAYQIEGDDYCGECYRDETDKNRSIHEYGYKPEPIFYGDSERFFGVELEVDGAGGYSEDAEAILEIANADKEHLYIKHDGSLDEGMELVTHPMSLEYHKQFCWQEIMSKAISMGYRSHQTSTCGLHVHINRSCLGDTQEEQDHVISHILYFVEKNWNELLKFSRRSEYSMNRWASRYGYEKSGRDILEKAKKGNLGRYAAVNLQNYSTVEFRLFRGTLKYSTFIAALELVDEIITLAMTHTEEGIEKLSWSEFVNAIEAPELIGYLKERKLYINEDVEDQEEL
;
A
#
# COMPACT_ATOMS: atom_id res chain seq x y z
N MET A 1 -41.62 65.70 45.35
CA MET A 1 -42.12 65.97 43.99
C MET A 1 -40.97 66.70 43.31
N ASP A 2 -40.03 65.98 42.70
CA ASP A 2 -40.25 64.85 41.81
C ASP A 2 -39.33 63.66 42.05
N GLU A 3 -39.95 62.49 42.12
CA GLU A 3 -39.36 61.15 42.03
C GLU A 3 -39.38 60.72 40.54
N ASN A 4 -38.37 59.92 40.13
CA ASN A 4 -38.29 59.08 38.91
C ASN A 4 -38.30 59.82 37.55
N THR A 5 -37.42 59.51 36.59
CA THR A 5 -37.06 58.18 36.08
C THR A 5 -35.59 58.14 35.64
N ASN A 6 -34.76 57.35 36.30
CA ASN A 6 -33.60 56.75 35.64
C ASN A 6 -34.04 55.32 35.32
N GLU A 7 -34.86 55.21 34.28
CA GLU A 7 -35.27 53.92 33.73
C GLU A 7 -34.01 53.12 33.37
N ASN A 8 -34.03 51.82 33.66
CA ASN A 8 -32.89 50.92 33.50
C ASN A 8 -32.32 50.99 32.07
N ALA A 9 -31.30 51.82 31.85
CA ALA A 9 -30.61 51.90 30.57
C ALA A 9 -30.02 50.53 30.24
N ILE A 10 -30.44 49.96 29.11
CA ILE A 10 -29.94 48.68 28.60
C ILE A 10 -28.66 48.97 27.83
N TYR A 11 -27.60 48.23 28.11
CA TYR A 11 -26.32 48.36 27.41
C TYR A 11 -26.05 47.10 26.61
N CYS A 12 -25.60 47.24 25.36
CA CYS A 12 -25.16 46.11 24.55
C CYS A 12 -23.97 45.43 25.21
N ALA A 13 -24.08 44.14 25.46
CA ALA A 13 -23.05 43.34 26.13
C ALA A 13 -21.75 43.19 25.31
N HIS A 14 -21.80 43.44 24.00
CA HIS A 14 -20.64 43.32 23.11
C HIS A 14 -19.91 44.66 22.91
N CYS A 15 -20.62 45.71 22.47
CA CYS A 15 -20.00 47.01 22.14
C CYS A 15 -20.11 48.07 23.24
N GLY A 16 -20.94 47.85 24.26
CA GLY A 16 -21.15 48.79 25.37
C GLY A 16 -22.03 50.01 25.04
N SER A 17 -22.59 50.10 23.84
CA SER A 17 -23.53 51.16 23.46
C SER A 17 -24.83 51.08 24.27
N ILE A 18 -25.44 52.23 24.57
CA ILE A 18 -26.79 52.32 25.13
C ILE A 18 -27.78 51.89 24.05
N ILE A 19 -28.67 50.96 24.39
CA ILE A 19 -29.82 50.56 23.58
C ILE A 19 -30.99 51.42 24.06
N THR A 20 -31.49 52.29 23.19
CA THR A 20 -32.61 53.19 23.54
C THR A 20 -33.95 52.46 23.48
N ASP A 21 -34.99 53.02 24.11
CA ASP A 21 -36.32 52.36 24.19
C ASP A 21 -36.98 52.12 22.82
N ASP A 22 -36.52 52.81 21.78
CA ASP A 22 -36.96 52.69 20.38
C ASP A 22 -36.09 51.77 19.52
N GLU A 23 -34.99 51.22 20.07
CA GLU A 23 -34.10 50.28 19.40
C GLU A 23 -34.44 48.83 19.75
N ASP A 24 -34.56 47.98 18.73
CA ASP A 24 -34.67 46.54 18.93
C ASP A 24 -33.34 45.96 19.46
N TYR A 25 -33.44 44.91 20.28
CA TYR A 25 -32.28 44.17 20.76
C TYR A 25 -32.59 42.67 20.88
N GLU A 26 -31.55 41.87 20.76
CA GLU A 26 -31.61 40.43 20.90
C GLU A 26 -30.92 39.99 22.19
N THR A 27 -31.18 38.74 22.61
CA THR A 27 -30.53 38.17 23.80
C THR A 27 -29.61 37.03 23.40
N VAL A 28 -28.31 37.17 23.69
CA VAL A 28 -27.30 36.14 23.43
C VAL A 28 -26.69 35.74 24.77
N GLY A 29 -26.75 34.45 25.12
CA GLY A 29 -26.25 33.96 26.41
C GLY A 29 -26.93 34.60 27.63
N GLY A 30 -28.15 35.13 27.49
CA GLY A 30 -28.88 35.83 28.55
C GLY A 30 -28.54 37.32 28.70
N ALA A 31 -27.70 37.87 27.82
CA ALA A 31 -27.32 39.28 27.84
C ALA A 31 -27.91 40.05 26.63
N PRO A 32 -28.31 41.31 26.80
CA PRO A 32 -28.87 42.14 25.72
C PRO A 32 -27.78 42.57 24.73
N VAL A 33 -28.06 42.47 23.43
CA VAL A 33 -27.14 42.77 22.32
C VAL A 33 -27.89 43.60 21.27
N CYS A 34 -27.32 44.74 20.85
CA CYS A 34 -27.91 45.55 19.79
C CYS A 34 -27.92 44.81 18.45
N SER A 35 -28.87 45.12 17.57
CA SER A 35 -29.04 44.45 16.27
C SER A 35 -27.76 44.40 15.42
N ASP A 36 -26.98 45.50 15.39
CA ASP A 36 -25.70 45.55 14.67
C ASP A 36 -24.69 44.49 15.17
N CYS A 37 -24.60 44.30 16.49
CA CYS A 37 -23.68 43.32 17.05
C CYS A 37 -24.21 41.89 16.88
N TYR A 38 -25.53 41.72 16.99
CA TYR A 38 -26.17 40.43 16.76
C TYR A 38 -25.91 39.94 15.32
N GLU A 39 -26.16 40.77 14.31
CA GLU A 39 -25.99 40.39 12.90
C GLU A 39 -24.53 40.12 12.51
N ARG A 40 -23.56 40.80 13.14
CA ARG A 40 -22.15 40.74 12.72
C ARG A 40 -21.29 39.75 13.51
N HIS A 41 -21.66 39.46 14.75
CA HIS A 41 -20.81 38.73 15.68
C HIS A 41 -21.47 37.48 16.25
N THR A 42 -22.68 37.15 15.79
CA THR A 42 -23.37 35.94 16.22
C THR A 42 -23.61 35.00 15.04
N THR A 43 -23.78 33.73 15.40
CA THR A 43 -24.19 32.66 14.50
C THR A 43 -25.21 31.79 15.24
N THR A 44 -25.85 30.87 14.51
CA THR A 44 -26.90 30.00 15.08
C THR A 44 -26.34 28.60 15.27
N CYS A 45 -26.50 28.07 16.49
CA CYS A 45 -26.24 26.66 16.74
C CYS A 45 -27.21 25.80 15.93
N GLU A 46 -26.71 25.01 14.99
CA GLU A 46 -27.52 24.23 14.06
C GLU A 46 -28.36 23.15 14.76
N ARG A 47 -27.93 22.73 15.96
CA ARG A 47 -28.60 21.67 16.72
C ARG A 47 -29.75 22.15 17.58
N CYS A 48 -29.57 23.26 18.30
CA CYS A 48 -30.59 23.76 19.25
C CYS A 48 -31.23 25.09 18.83
N GLY A 49 -30.74 25.73 17.77
CA GLY A 49 -31.25 27.00 17.25
C GLY A 49 -30.87 28.22 18.10
N SER A 50 -30.05 28.08 19.15
CA SER A 50 -29.64 29.21 19.96
C SER A 50 -28.66 30.11 19.20
N ALA A 51 -28.84 31.43 19.30
CA ALA A 51 -27.81 32.38 18.92
C ALA A 51 -26.60 32.27 19.85
N ILE A 52 -25.40 32.20 19.27
CA ILE A 52 -24.12 32.15 19.97
C ILE A 52 -23.16 33.16 19.36
N TRP A 53 -22.13 33.58 20.10
CA TRP A 53 -21.04 34.35 19.53
C TRP A 53 -20.28 33.50 18.52
N THR A 54 -19.91 34.09 17.38
CA THR A 54 -19.16 33.40 16.32
C THR A 54 -17.83 32.86 16.85
N ASP A 55 -17.16 33.61 17.72
CA ASP A 55 -15.90 33.23 18.35
C ASP A 55 -16.05 32.10 19.39
N ASP A 56 -17.28 31.80 19.83
CA ASP A 56 -17.61 30.75 20.79
C ASP A 56 -18.19 29.49 20.10
N SER A 57 -18.05 29.36 18.77
CA SER A 57 -18.49 28.16 18.04
C SER A 57 -17.52 26.99 18.28
N TYR A 58 -18.05 25.83 18.66
CA TYR A 58 -17.28 24.59 18.92
C TYR A 58 -17.24 23.64 17.71
N GLY A 59 -17.88 24.03 16.61
CA GLY A 59 -18.04 23.18 15.43
C GLY A 59 -16.86 23.24 14.45
N ASP A 60 -17.13 23.14 13.16
CA ASP A 60 -16.14 23.19 12.09
C ASP A 60 -16.59 24.15 10.97
N GLU A 61 -15.96 24.07 9.80
CA GLU A 61 -16.31 24.93 8.65
C GLU A 61 -17.71 24.67 8.08
N TYR A 62 -18.34 23.54 8.42
CA TYR A 62 -19.65 23.12 7.92
C TYR A 62 -20.74 23.09 8.98
N THR A 63 -20.37 23.02 10.25
CA THR A 63 -21.28 22.81 11.38
C THR A 63 -21.01 23.85 12.45
N THR A 64 -22.02 24.61 12.85
CA THR A 64 -21.93 25.55 13.97
C THR A 64 -22.61 25.00 15.22
N LEU A 65 -21.88 24.91 16.35
CA LEU A 65 -22.38 24.36 17.60
C LEU A 65 -22.10 25.25 18.80
N CYS A 66 -23.08 25.38 19.69
CA CYS A 66 -22.85 25.94 21.02
C CYS A 66 -22.09 24.94 21.90
N ALA A 67 -21.38 25.44 22.90
CA ALA A 67 -20.61 24.61 23.84
C ALA A 67 -21.45 23.46 24.44
N LEU A 68 -22.69 23.73 24.84
CA LEU A 68 -23.54 22.71 25.46
C LEU A 68 -23.93 21.59 24.49
N CYS A 69 -24.22 21.92 23.23
CA CYS A 69 -24.54 20.91 22.22
C CYS A 69 -23.31 20.09 21.86
N TYR A 70 -22.15 20.73 21.72
CA TYR A 70 -20.89 20.05 21.47
C TYR A 70 -20.59 19.02 22.56
N HIS A 71 -20.42 19.45 23.82
CA HIS A 71 -19.99 18.56 24.90
C HIS A 71 -20.95 17.41 25.22
N ASN A 72 -22.25 17.55 24.91
CA ASN A 72 -23.23 16.51 25.21
C ASN A 72 -23.43 15.50 24.08
N HIS A 73 -23.06 15.85 22.84
CA HIS A 73 -23.49 15.07 21.66
C HIS A 73 -22.46 14.95 20.55
N TYR A 74 -21.32 15.63 20.69
CA TYR A 74 -20.25 15.57 19.73
C TYR A 74 -18.91 15.30 20.41
N THR A 75 -18.02 14.72 19.63
CA THR A 75 -16.62 14.47 19.96
C THR A 75 -15.77 14.76 18.73
N ARG A 76 -14.46 14.59 18.84
CA ARG A 76 -13.53 14.73 17.71
C ARG A 76 -12.74 13.45 17.53
N CYS A 77 -12.55 13.05 16.28
CA CYS A 77 -11.68 11.93 15.94
C CYS A 77 -10.25 12.21 16.40
N VAL A 78 -9.67 11.34 17.22
CA VAL A 78 -8.28 11.52 17.71
C VAL A 78 -7.25 11.52 16.57
N CYS A 79 -7.55 10.85 15.45
CA CYS A 79 -6.62 10.72 14.32
C CYS A 79 -6.68 11.90 13.34
N CYS A 80 -7.88 12.33 12.95
CA CYS A 80 -8.08 13.32 11.88
C CYS A 80 -8.80 14.61 12.31
N ASP A 81 -9.13 14.73 13.60
CA ASP A 81 -9.82 15.87 14.22
C ASP A 81 -11.24 16.16 13.67
N ALA A 82 -11.78 15.26 12.84
CA ALA A 82 -13.13 15.38 12.31
C ALA A 82 -14.16 15.46 13.45
N LEU A 83 -15.11 16.39 13.33
CA LEU A 83 -16.23 16.54 14.26
C LEU A 83 -17.23 15.40 14.04
N LEU A 84 -17.54 14.65 15.10
CA LEU A 84 -18.41 13.48 15.04
C LEU A 84 -19.58 13.65 15.99
N HIS A 85 -20.77 13.21 15.59
CA HIS A 85 -21.83 12.96 16.57
C HIS A 85 -21.45 11.73 17.39
N ASN A 86 -21.75 11.72 18.70
CA ASN A 86 -21.35 10.63 19.60
C ASN A 86 -21.88 9.25 19.15
N ASP A 87 -23.03 9.22 18.48
CA ASP A 87 -23.61 7.97 17.93
C ASP A 87 -22.85 7.43 16.69
N ASP A 88 -22.06 8.28 16.03
CA ASP A 88 -21.26 7.95 14.84
C ASP A 88 -19.77 7.72 15.17
N ALA A 89 -19.39 7.92 16.43
CA ALA A 89 -18.03 7.69 16.92
C ALA A 89 -17.81 6.22 17.27
N TYR A 90 -16.65 5.69 16.86
CA TYR A 90 -16.20 4.35 17.22
C TYR A 90 -15.09 4.44 18.26
N GLN A 91 -15.02 3.50 19.20
CA GLN A 91 -14.08 3.59 20.34
C GLN A 91 -13.00 2.51 20.30
N ILE A 92 -11.75 2.92 20.52
CA ILE A 92 -10.60 2.05 20.77
C ILE A 92 -9.90 2.54 22.04
N GLU A 93 -9.76 1.68 23.05
CA GLU A 93 -9.10 1.99 24.33
C GLU A 93 -9.59 3.26 25.07
N GLY A 94 -10.80 3.73 24.75
CA GLY A 94 -11.39 4.93 25.35
C GLY A 94 -11.23 6.21 24.53
N ASP A 95 -10.56 6.14 23.38
CA ASP A 95 -10.44 7.22 22.40
C ASP A 95 -11.51 7.09 21.30
N ASP A 96 -12.02 8.23 20.82
CA ASP A 96 -13.06 8.31 19.78
C ASP A 96 -12.45 8.47 18.38
N TYR A 97 -12.96 7.70 17.42
CA TYR A 97 -12.51 7.67 16.03
C TYR A 97 -13.69 7.80 15.07
N CYS A 98 -13.44 8.40 13.91
CA CYS A 98 -14.38 8.30 12.79
C CYS A 98 -14.34 6.87 12.22
N GLY A 99 -15.34 6.48 11.43
CA GLY A 99 -15.42 5.13 10.90
C GLY A 99 -14.24 4.71 10.01
N GLU A 100 -13.59 5.65 9.32
CA GLU A 100 -12.37 5.37 8.54
C GLU A 100 -11.16 5.14 9.45
N CYS A 101 -10.84 6.10 10.33
CA CYS A 101 -9.71 5.97 11.25
C CYS A 101 -9.87 4.78 12.21
N TYR A 102 -11.09 4.43 12.63
CA TYR A 102 -11.35 3.23 13.41
C TYR A 102 -10.99 1.96 12.65
N ARG A 103 -11.38 1.86 11.36
CA ARG A 103 -10.99 0.72 10.53
C ARG A 103 -9.49 0.66 10.36
N ASP A 104 -8.83 1.79 10.12
CA ASP A 104 -7.38 1.84 9.97
C ASP A 104 -6.67 1.39 11.26
N GLU A 105 -7.07 1.89 12.43
CA GLU A 105 -6.48 1.52 13.72
C GLU A 105 -6.79 0.06 14.12
N THR A 106 -7.98 -0.43 13.83
CA THR A 106 -8.31 -1.84 14.08
C THR A 106 -7.59 -2.77 13.12
N ASP A 107 -7.41 -2.39 11.86
CA ASP A 107 -6.67 -3.18 10.87
C ASP A 107 -5.17 -3.19 11.18
N LYS A 108 -4.57 -2.09 11.62
CA LYS A 108 -3.15 -2.05 12.09
C LYS A 108 -2.84 -3.08 13.18
N ASN A 109 -3.81 -3.40 14.03
CA ASN A 109 -3.64 -4.37 15.11
C ASN A 109 -3.98 -5.81 14.69
N ARG A 110 -4.31 -6.05 13.42
CA ARG A 110 -4.54 -7.41 12.91
C ARG A 110 -3.23 -8.05 12.48
N SER A 111 -3.13 -9.33 12.77
CA SER A 111 -2.06 -10.20 12.26
C SER A 111 -2.24 -10.51 10.77
N ILE A 112 -3.47 -10.36 10.24
CA ILE A 112 -3.80 -10.46 8.82
C ILE A 112 -4.64 -9.24 8.44
N HIS A 113 -4.08 -8.39 7.59
CA HIS A 113 -4.73 -7.17 7.13
C HIS A 113 -5.64 -7.42 5.91
N GLU A 114 -6.49 -6.45 5.61
CA GLU A 114 -7.31 -6.49 4.39
C GLU A 114 -6.46 -6.36 3.11
N TYR A 115 -6.98 -6.84 1.98
CA TYR A 115 -6.29 -6.82 0.68
C TYR A 115 -5.74 -5.42 0.30
N GLY A 116 -6.46 -4.36 0.66
CA GLY A 116 -6.09 -2.98 0.36
C GLY A 116 -5.06 -2.36 1.30
N TYR A 117 -4.68 -3.05 2.38
CA TYR A 117 -3.71 -2.54 3.35
C TYR A 117 -2.39 -2.22 2.65
N LYS A 118 -1.80 -1.07 2.94
CA LYS A 118 -0.54 -0.65 2.32
C LYS A 118 0.15 0.36 3.23
N PRO A 119 1.00 -0.09 4.17
CA PRO A 119 1.68 0.81 5.07
C PRO A 119 2.73 1.64 4.32
N GLU A 120 3.18 2.73 4.95
CA GLU A 120 4.32 3.51 4.44
C GLU A 120 5.57 2.61 4.36
N PRO A 121 6.29 2.59 3.23
CA PRO A 121 7.39 1.66 3.03
C PRO A 121 8.62 2.01 3.89
N ILE A 122 9.13 1.03 4.63
CA ILE A 122 10.42 1.11 5.33
C ILE A 122 11.49 0.46 4.45
N PHE A 123 12.53 1.20 4.08
CA PHE A 123 13.57 0.70 3.16
C PHE A 123 14.72 0.04 3.93
N TYR A 124 15.06 -1.20 3.58
CA TYR A 124 16.11 -1.98 4.24
C TYR A 124 17.30 -2.31 3.32
N GLY A 125 18.51 -2.03 3.82
CA GLY A 125 19.76 -2.25 3.09
C GLY A 125 20.30 -0.98 2.42
N ASP A 126 21.50 -1.08 1.88
CA ASP A 126 22.24 0.03 1.26
C ASP A 126 22.32 -0.20 -0.25
N SER A 127 21.32 0.31 -0.98
CA SER A 127 21.22 0.22 -2.44
C SER A 127 20.24 1.28 -2.95
N GLU A 128 20.32 1.59 -4.25
CA GLU A 128 19.29 2.39 -4.94
C GLU A 128 18.15 1.50 -5.47
N ARG A 129 18.40 0.19 -5.60
CA ARG A 129 17.45 -0.82 -6.07
C ARG A 129 16.94 -1.64 -4.90
N PHE A 130 15.64 -1.55 -4.69
CA PHE A 130 14.90 -2.27 -3.66
C PHE A 130 13.85 -3.19 -4.29
N PHE A 131 13.63 -4.29 -3.60
CA PHE A 131 12.73 -5.37 -3.95
C PHE A 131 11.64 -5.41 -2.87
N GLY A 132 10.39 -5.22 -3.27
CA GLY A 132 9.23 -5.59 -2.46
C GLY A 132 8.76 -6.98 -2.91
N VAL A 133 8.48 -7.86 -1.97
CA VAL A 133 8.05 -9.23 -2.25
C VAL A 133 6.65 -9.45 -1.72
N GLU A 134 5.79 -10.05 -2.55
CA GLU A 134 4.51 -10.66 -2.15
C GLU A 134 4.65 -12.18 -2.38
N LEU A 135 4.70 -12.96 -1.30
CA LEU A 135 4.78 -14.42 -1.34
C LEU A 135 3.47 -15.02 -0.84
N GLU A 136 2.75 -15.69 -1.71
CA GLU A 136 1.49 -16.33 -1.37
C GLU A 136 1.70 -17.74 -0.81
N VAL A 137 1.00 -18.06 0.28
CA VAL A 137 0.94 -19.40 0.87
C VAL A 137 -0.51 -19.83 1.07
N ASP A 138 -0.81 -21.11 0.87
CA ASP A 138 -2.18 -21.63 0.85
C ASP A 138 -2.23 -23.06 1.43
N GLY A 139 -3.44 -23.57 1.68
CA GLY A 139 -3.71 -24.95 2.09
C GLY A 139 -3.76 -25.20 3.61
N ALA A 140 -3.62 -24.16 4.44
CA ALA A 140 -3.67 -24.28 5.90
C ALA A 140 -4.54 -23.23 6.60
N GLY A 141 -5.28 -22.39 5.86
CA GLY A 141 -6.21 -21.40 6.39
C GLY A 141 -5.63 -19.98 6.44
N GLY A 142 -6.48 -19.02 6.76
CA GLY A 142 -6.09 -17.64 7.10
C GLY A 142 -6.23 -17.38 8.59
N TYR A 143 -5.51 -18.15 9.42
CA TYR A 143 -5.63 -18.08 10.89
C TYR A 143 -4.67 -17.04 11.48
N SER A 144 -5.18 -16.17 12.36
CA SER A 144 -4.39 -15.14 13.01
C SER A 144 -3.21 -15.70 13.79
N GLU A 145 -3.36 -16.86 14.43
CA GLU A 145 -2.30 -17.51 15.21
C GLU A 145 -1.11 -17.94 14.33
N ASP A 146 -1.38 -18.42 13.11
CA ASP A 146 -0.34 -18.79 12.15
C ASP A 146 0.38 -17.55 11.60
N ALA A 147 -0.39 -16.49 11.33
CA ALA A 147 0.14 -15.21 10.90
C ALA A 147 1.03 -14.57 11.98
N GLU A 148 0.59 -14.57 13.25
CA GLU A 148 1.39 -14.13 14.40
C GLU A 148 2.69 -14.89 14.50
N ALA A 149 2.64 -16.21 14.40
CA ALA A 149 3.82 -17.07 14.43
C ALA A 149 4.84 -16.78 13.31
N ILE A 150 4.39 -16.35 12.13
CA ILE A 150 5.27 -15.91 11.04
C ILE A 150 5.83 -14.50 11.32
N LEU A 151 4.97 -13.57 11.76
CA LEU A 151 5.35 -12.19 12.08
C LEU A 151 6.34 -12.12 13.24
N GLU A 152 6.22 -12.98 14.25
CA GLU A 152 7.17 -13.09 15.37
C GLU A 152 8.59 -13.41 14.89
N ILE A 153 8.73 -14.22 13.83
CA ILE A 153 10.03 -14.54 13.22
C ILE A 153 10.50 -13.40 12.33
N ALA A 154 9.62 -12.93 11.44
CA ALA A 154 9.96 -11.94 10.43
C ALA A 154 10.29 -10.57 11.05
N ASN A 155 9.58 -10.21 12.12
CA ASN A 155 9.64 -8.89 12.74
C ASN A 155 10.27 -8.89 14.14
N ALA A 156 11.08 -9.91 14.47
CA ALA A 156 11.70 -10.04 15.79
C ALA A 156 12.49 -8.79 16.22
N ASP A 157 13.17 -8.15 15.26
CA ASP A 157 14.00 -6.96 15.50
C ASP A 157 13.36 -5.65 15.01
N LYS A 158 12.73 -5.67 13.84
CA LYS A 158 12.12 -4.50 13.17
C LYS A 158 10.92 -4.94 12.33
N GLU A 159 10.08 -4.01 11.88
CA GLU A 159 8.96 -4.31 11.02
C GLU A 159 9.42 -4.56 9.57
N HIS A 160 9.57 -5.82 9.17
CA HIS A 160 10.07 -6.23 7.85
C HIS A 160 8.96 -6.77 6.94
N LEU A 161 7.93 -7.35 7.53
CA LEU A 161 6.89 -8.10 6.85
C LEU A 161 5.52 -7.80 7.47
N TYR A 162 4.50 -7.67 6.64
CA TYR A 162 3.10 -7.64 7.05
C TYR A 162 2.32 -8.66 6.22
N ILE A 163 1.20 -9.15 6.74
CA ILE A 163 0.43 -10.23 6.10
C ILE A 163 -0.94 -9.71 5.69
N LYS A 164 -1.41 -10.11 4.50
CA LYS A 164 -2.72 -9.74 3.97
C LYS A 164 -3.56 -10.93 3.58
N HIS A 165 -4.87 -10.71 3.55
CA HIS A 165 -5.77 -11.53 2.77
C HIS A 165 -5.59 -11.27 1.26
N ASP A 166 -5.44 -12.35 0.50
CA ASP A 166 -5.59 -12.32 -0.96
C ASP A 166 -6.79 -13.18 -1.37
N GLY A 167 -7.74 -12.55 -2.08
CA GLY A 167 -8.94 -13.21 -2.59
C GLY A 167 -8.68 -14.22 -3.72
N SER A 168 -7.44 -14.34 -4.22
CA SER A 168 -7.05 -15.42 -5.14
C SER A 168 -6.87 -16.77 -4.45
N LEU A 169 -6.64 -16.77 -3.14
CA LEU A 169 -6.27 -17.95 -2.36
C LEU A 169 -7.52 -18.67 -1.85
N ASP A 170 -7.44 -19.98 -1.70
CA ASP A 170 -8.55 -20.78 -1.18
C ASP A 170 -8.60 -20.69 0.35
N GLU A 171 -7.48 -21.04 1.01
CA GLU A 171 -7.31 -21.11 2.46
C GLU A 171 -5.86 -20.70 2.80
N GLY A 172 -5.54 -19.42 2.58
CA GLY A 172 -4.17 -18.92 2.61
C GLY A 172 -4.00 -17.46 3.01
N MET A 173 -2.75 -17.00 2.95
CA MET A 173 -2.36 -15.63 3.26
C MET A 173 -1.21 -15.16 2.34
N GLU A 174 -1.09 -13.85 2.16
CA GLU A 174 -0.03 -13.22 1.38
C GLU A 174 0.98 -12.56 2.32
N LEU A 175 2.22 -13.04 2.29
CA LEU A 175 3.33 -12.50 3.07
C LEU A 175 3.99 -11.38 2.27
N VAL A 176 3.86 -10.15 2.72
CA VAL A 176 4.35 -8.98 2.00
C VAL A 176 5.46 -8.30 2.76
N THR A 177 6.58 -8.07 2.09
CA THR A 177 7.72 -7.38 2.70
C THR A 177 7.68 -5.88 2.47
N HIS A 178 8.22 -5.14 3.44
CA HIS A 178 8.76 -3.82 3.17
C HIS A 178 9.95 -3.92 2.20
N PRO A 179 10.24 -2.88 1.39
CA PRO A 179 11.27 -2.97 0.35
C PRO A 179 12.67 -3.22 0.92
N MET A 180 13.39 -4.21 0.38
CA MET A 180 14.75 -4.55 0.79
C MET A 180 15.70 -4.59 -0.40
N SER A 181 16.97 -4.22 -0.23
CA SER A 181 18.00 -4.51 -1.24
C SER A 181 18.16 -6.03 -1.42
N LEU A 182 18.64 -6.48 -2.59
CA LEU A 182 18.85 -7.90 -2.86
C LEU A 182 19.72 -8.59 -1.80
N GLU A 183 20.84 -7.95 -1.43
CA GLU A 183 21.75 -8.49 -0.41
C GLU A 183 21.09 -8.57 0.97
N TYR A 184 20.19 -7.64 1.28
CA TYR A 184 19.42 -7.70 2.53
C TYR A 184 18.45 -8.89 2.51
N HIS A 185 17.75 -9.15 1.39
CA HIS A 185 16.89 -10.34 1.27
C HIS A 185 17.68 -11.64 1.44
N LYS A 186 18.90 -11.74 0.92
CA LYS A 186 19.77 -12.93 1.10
C LYS A 186 20.20 -13.16 2.55
N GLN A 187 20.18 -12.13 3.37
CA GLN A 187 20.52 -12.20 4.80
C GLN A 187 19.29 -12.29 5.71
N PHE A 188 18.11 -12.04 5.16
CA PHE A 188 16.84 -12.06 5.90
C PHE A 188 16.43 -13.48 6.29
N CYS A 189 15.62 -13.62 7.34
CA CYS A 189 15.23 -14.89 7.96
C CYS A 189 14.23 -15.73 7.13
N TRP A 190 14.27 -15.65 5.79
CA TRP A 190 13.38 -16.37 4.89
C TRP A 190 13.36 -17.88 5.14
N GLN A 191 14.51 -18.49 5.43
CA GLN A 191 14.58 -19.94 5.72
C GLN A 191 13.75 -20.32 6.94
N GLU A 192 13.76 -19.48 7.99
CA GLU A 192 12.99 -19.70 9.21
C GLU A 192 11.49 -19.48 8.97
N ILE A 193 11.14 -18.39 8.26
CA ILE A 193 9.76 -18.08 7.85
C ILE A 193 9.18 -19.24 7.02
N MET A 194 9.89 -19.69 5.99
CA MET A 194 9.46 -20.79 5.11
C MET A 194 9.34 -22.11 5.87
N SER A 195 10.32 -22.43 6.72
CA SER A 195 10.26 -23.64 7.56
C SER A 195 9.07 -23.60 8.51
N LYS A 196 8.77 -22.44 9.09
CA LYS A 196 7.61 -22.24 9.96
C LYS A 196 6.31 -22.43 9.19
N ALA A 197 6.15 -21.80 8.02
CA ALA A 197 4.99 -21.98 7.15
C ALA A 197 4.77 -23.46 6.79
N ILE A 198 5.83 -24.17 6.35
CA ILE A 198 5.76 -25.61 6.05
C ILE A 198 5.32 -26.41 7.28
N SER A 199 5.85 -26.10 8.47
CA SER A 199 5.52 -26.81 9.71
C SER A 199 4.05 -26.64 10.13
N MET A 200 3.42 -25.54 9.74
CA MET A 200 2.00 -25.25 9.98
C MET A 200 1.08 -25.83 8.90
N GLY A 201 1.65 -26.45 7.86
CA GLY A 201 0.90 -27.13 6.81
C GLY A 201 0.74 -26.33 5.53
N TYR A 202 1.22 -25.08 5.46
CA TYR A 202 1.14 -24.27 4.26
C TYR A 202 1.93 -24.87 3.10
N ARG A 203 1.47 -24.59 1.88
CA ARG A 203 2.13 -24.86 0.61
C ARG A 203 2.17 -23.59 -0.20
N SER A 204 3.05 -23.56 -1.20
CA SER A 204 3.09 -22.45 -2.15
C SER A 204 3.26 -22.98 -3.58
N HIS A 205 4.30 -23.77 -3.86
CA HIS A 205 4.43 -24.35 -5.20
C HIS A 205 3.31 -25.36 -5.51
N GLN A 206 2.92 -26.18 -4.53
CA GLN A 206 1.99 -27.30 -4.71
C GLN A 206 0.50 -26.88 -4.68
N THR A 207 0.17 -25.67 -5.14
CA THR A 207 -1.19 -25.09 -5.13
C THR A 207 -1.58 -24.56 -6.52
N SER A 208 -2.85 -24.30 -6.81
CA SER A 208 -3.26 -23.70 -8.10
C SER A 208 -3.24 -22.17 -8.11
N THR A 209 -3.14 -21.57 -6.93
CA THR A 209 -3.44 -20.17 -6.63
C THR A 209 -2.15 -19.35 -6.45
N CYS A 210 -1.17 -19.89 -5.73
CA CYS A 210 -0.03 -19.12 -5.24
C CYS A 210 0.93 -18.55 -6.31
N GLY A 211 1.20 -17.26 -6.19
CA GLY A 211 2.24 -16.50 -6.87
C GLY A 211 3.42 -16.11 -5.98
N LEU A 212 4.46 -15.63 -6.66
CA LEU A 212 5.54 -14.85 -6.08
C LEU A 212 5.67 -13.57 -6.92
N HIS A 213 5.29 -12.43 -6.35
CA HIS A 213 5.40 -11.13 -7.02
C HIS A 213 6.62 -10.38 -6.50
N VAL A 214 7.33 -9.74 -7.42
CA VAL A 214 8.55 -8.98 -7.13
C VAL A 214 8.40 -7.57 -7.66
N HIS A 215 8.38 -6.60 -6.75
CA HIS A 215 8.27 -5.18 -7.03
C HIS A 215 9.65 -4.52 -7.03
N ILE A 216 9.96 -3.74 -8.04
CA ILE A 216 11.17 -2.91 -8.12
C ILE A 216 10.77 -1.45 -8.07
N ASN A 217 11.44 -0.64 -7.25
CA ASN A 217 11.19 0.81 -7.18
C ASN A 217 11.54 1.49 -8.51
N ARG A 218 10.61 2.29 -9.06
CA ARG A 218 10.81 3.02 -10.32
C ARG A 218 11.96 4.02 -10.24
N SER A 219 12.26 4.56 -9.07
CA SER A 219 13.38 5.48 -8.87
C SER A 219 14.74 4.88 -9.19
N CYS A 220 14.90 3.54 -9.15
CA CYS A 220 16.16 2.92 -9.55
C CYS A 220 16.32 2.82 -11.09
N LEU A 221 15.29 3.17 -11.86
CA LEU A 221 15.27 3.04 -13.33
C LEU A 221 15.58 4.37 -14.03
N GLY A 222 15.73 5.45 -13.28
CA GLY A 222 16.00 6.80 -13.81
C GLY A 222 15.33 7.89 -12.97
N ASP A 223 15.86 9.10 -13.07
CA ASP A 223 15.37 10.27 -12.32
C ASP A 223 14.11 10.87 -12.96
N THR A 224 13.98 10.71 -14.27
CA THR A 224 12.86 11.23 -15.05
C THR A 224 11.95 10.12 -15.57
N GLN A 225 10.69 10.47 -15.84
CA GLN A 225 9.74 9.52 -16.45
C GLN A 225 10.22 9.00 -17.81
N GLU A 226 10.94 9.80 -18.59
CA GLU A 226 11.47 9.39 -19.89
C GLU A 226 12.59 8.35 -19.75
N GLU A 227 13.51 8.54 -18.81
CA GLU A 227 14.57 7.56 -18.50
C GLU A 227 13.97 6.26 -17.96
N GLN A 228 13.01 6.36 -17.04
CA GLN A 228 12.29 5.20 -16.52
C GLN A 228 11.56 4.45 -17.63
N ASP A 229 10.83 5.16 -18.50
CA ASP A 229 10.14 4.55 -19.64
C ASP A 229 11.14 3.88 -20.60
N HIS A 230 12.31 4.47 -20.81
CA HIS A 230 13.36 3.87 -21.64
C HIS A 230 13.85 2.53 -21.06
N VAL A 231 14.21 2.49 -19.77
CA VAL A 231 14.64 1.25 -19.11
C VAL A 231 13.50 0.22 -19.05
N ILE A 232 12.27 0.65 -18.74
CA ILE A 232 11.08 -0.23 -18.75
C ILE A 232 10.86 -0.84 -20.14
N SER A 233 11.05 -0.06 -21.20
CA SER A 233 10.93 -0.58 -22.57
C SER A 233 11.93 -1.70 -22.87
N HIS A 234 13.16 -1.59 -22.36
CA HIS A 234 14.17 -2.65 -22.45
C HIS A 234 13.82 -3.88 -21.62
N ILE A 235 13.30 -3.71 -20.40
CA ILE A 235 12.80 -4.81 -19.56
C ILE A 235 11.72 -5.59 -20.33
N LEU A 236 10.72 -4.88 -20.85
CA LEU A 236 9.63 -5.50 -21.60
C LEU A 236 10.14 -6.22 -22.84
N TYR A 237 11.06 -5.61 -23.58
CA TYR A 237 11.67 -6.23 -24.75
C TYR A 237 12.40 -7.53 -24.41
N PHE A 238 13.23 -7.52 -23.37
CA PHE A 238 13.94 -8.72 -22.89
C PHE A 238 12.96 -9.83 -22.49
N VAL A 239 11.90 -9.49 -21.73
CA VAL A 239 10.89 -10.45 -21.27
C VAL A 239 10.13 -11.07 -22.44
N GLU A 240 9.70 -10.25 -23.41
CA GLU A 240 8.95 -10.73 -24.57
C GLU A 240 9.82 -11.57 -25.51
N LYS A 241 11.10 -11.20 -25.66
CA LYS A 241 12.07 -11.92 -26.49
C LYS A 241 12.39 -13.31 -25.93
N ASN A 242 12.60 -13.41 -24.62
CA ASN A 242 13.01 -14.65 -23.93
C ASN A 242 11.83 -15.33 -23.20
N TRP A 243 10.62 -15.19 -23.76
CA TRP A 243 9.40 -15.64 -23.09
C TRP A 243 9.38 -17.14 -22.79
N ASN A 244 9.90 -17.97 -23.68
CA ASN A 244 9.86 -19.42 -23.50
C ASN A 244 10.73 -19.87 -22.33
N GLU A 245 11.89 -19.24 -22.18
CA GLU A 245 12.85 -19.46 -21.11
C GLU A 245 12.27 -18.96 -19.78
N LEU A 246 11.69 -17.76 -19.77
CA LEU A 246 11.02 -17.20 -18.59
C LEU A 246 9.76 -17.99 -18.19
N LEU A 247 9.00 -18.51 -19.14
CA LEU A 247 7.88 -19.40 -18.87
C LEU A 247 8.37 -20.68 -18.18
N LYS A 248 9.46 -21.29 -18.66
CA LYS A 248 10.05 -22.48 -18.03
C LYS A 248 10.59 -22.18 -16.63
N PHE A 249 11.25 -21.03 -16.47
CA PHE A 249 11.79 -20.53 -15.20
C PHE A 249 10.67 -20.31 -14.17
N SER A 250 9.55 -19.73 -14.60
CA SER A 250 8.44 -19.35 -13.73
C SER A 250 7.68 -20.52 -13.10
N ARG A 251 7.83 -21.73 -13.67
CA ARG A 251 7.11 -22.95 -13.28
C ARG A 251 5.61 -22.90 -13.49
N ARG A 252 5.10 -21.89 -14.20
CA ARG A 252 3.70 -21.84 -14.60
C ARG A 252 3.49 -22.60 -15.91
N SER A 253 2.31 -23.18 -16.08
CA SER A 253 1.85 -23.62 -17.39
C SER A 253 1.44 -22.41 -18.24
N GLU A 254 1.40 -22.53 -19.56
CA GLU A 254 0.89 -21.47 -20.44
C GLU A 254 -0.53 -21.03 -20.05
N TYR A 255 -1.38 -21.99 -19.67
CA TYR A 255 -2.73 -21.70 -19.21
C TYR A 255 -2.74 -20.83 -17.94
N SER A 256 -1.95 -21.20 -16.92
CA SER A 256 -1.82 -20.43 -15.68
C SER A 256 -1.22 -19.05 -15.94
N MET A 257 -0.19 -18.97 -16.79
CA MET A 257 0.46 -17.72 -17.16
C MET A 257 -0.50 -16.77 -17.87
N ASN A 258 -1.26 -17.24 -18.87
CA ASN A 258 -2.24 -16.40 -19.57
C ASN A 258 -3.38 -15.91 -18.65
N ARG A 259 -3.71 -16.67 -17.59
CA ARG A 259 -4.75 -16.26 -16.65
C ARG A 259 -4.26 -15.24 -15.62
N TRP A 260 -3.04 -15.41 -15.11
CA TRP A 260 -2.57 -14.68 -13.92
C TRP A 260 -1.44 -13.69 -14.18
N ALA A 261 -0.72 -13.83 -15.29
CA ALA A 261 0.47 -13.06 -15.67
C ALA A 261 0.67 -13.04 -17.20
N SER A 262 -0.32 -12.51 -17.93
CA SER A 262 -0.33 -12.41 -19.39
C SER A 262 0.81 -11.55 -19.94
N ARG A 263 1.44 -12.00 -21.02
CA ARG A 263 2.40 -11.18 -21.80
C ARG A 263 1.69 -10.13 -22.65
N TYR A 264 2.36 -9.03 -22.95
CA TYR A 264 1.89 -8.02 -23.90
C TYR A 264 2.05 -8.50 -25.36
N GLY A 265 3.00 -9.40 -25.60
CA GLY A 265 3.36 -9.92 -26.91
C GLY A 265 4.56 -9.18 -27.50
N TYR A 266 5.37 -9.93 -28.24
CA TYR A 266 6.57 -9.41 -28.89
C TYR A 266 6.23 -8.43 -30.01
N GLU A 267 6.95 -7.31 -30.06
CA GLU A 267 6.86 -6.28 -31.10
C GLU A 267 8.26 -5.94 -31.63
N LYS A 268 8.36 -4.98 -32.56
CA LYS A 268 9.62 -4.62 -33.22
C LYS A 268 10.61 -3.91 -32.30
N SER A 269 10.12 -3.17 -31.31
CA SER A 269 10.93 -2.45 -30.34
C SER A 269 10.32 -2.56 -28.94
N GLY A 270 11.13 -2.33 -27.90
CA GLY A 270 10.65 -2.23 -26.53
C GLY A 270 9.65 -1.10 -26.35
N ARG A 271 9.85 0.01 -27.08
CA ARG A 271 8.94 1.16 -27.06
C ARG A 271 7.54 0.80 -27.57
N ASP A 272 7.45 0.00 -28.64
CA ASP A 272 6.16 -0.47 -29.17
C ASP A 272 5.43 -1.34 -28.13
N ILE A 273 6.15 -2.21 -27.42
CA ILE A 273 5.61 -3.03 -26.34
C ILE A 273 5.13 -2.13 -25.19
N LEU A 274 5.92 -1.13 -24.80
CA LEU A 274 5.54 -0.18 -23.74
C LEU A 274 4.29 0.61 -24.09
N GLU A 275 4.19 1.12 -25.32
CA GLU A 275 2.99 1.82 -25.77
C GLU A 275 1.75 0.92 -25.74
N LYS A 276 1.91 -0.35 -26.15
CA LYS A 276 0.86 -1.36 -26.06
C LYS A 276 0.49 -1.65 -24.62
N ALA A 277 1.45 -1.75 -23.72
CA ALA A 277 1.24 -1.97 -22.29
C ALA A 277 0.43 -0.82 -21.65
N LYS A 278 0.79 0.44 -21.96
CA LYS A 278 0.09 1.63 -21.46
C LYS A 278 -1.33 1.79 -22.02
N LYS A 279 -1.58 1.33 -23.24
CA LYS A 279 -2.90 1.37 -23.90
C LYS A 279 -3.75 0.12 -23.61
N GLY A 280 -3.12 -0.95 -23.15
CA GLY A 280 -3.72 -2.28 -23.00
C GLY A 280 -4.61 -2.41 -21.79
N ASN A 281 -5.38 -3.49 -21.76
CA ASN A 281 -6.36 -3.80 -20.71
C ASN A 281 -5.96 -5.01 -19.85
N LEU A 282 -4.71 -5.50 -19.93
CA LEU A 282 -4.24 -6.61 -19.09
C LEU A 282 -4.28 -6.24 -17.60
N GLY A 283 -4.18 -4.94 -17.29
CA GLY A 283 -4.21 -4.41 -15.94
C GLY A 283 -3.18 -5.09 -15.04
N ARG A 284 -3.59 -5.41 -13.81
CA ARG A 284 -2.73 -6.09 -12.82
C ARG A 284 -2.30 -7.50 -13.23
N TYR A 285 -2.96 -8.12 -14.22
CA TYR A 285 -2.64 -9.49 -14.64
C TYR A 285 -1.57 -9.55 -15.74
N ALA A 286 -0.79 -8.48 -15.93
CA ALA A 286 0.36 -8.50 -16.82
C ALA A 286 1.56 -9.18 -16.15
N ALA A 287 2.35 -9.93 -16.93
CA ALA A 287 3.61 -10.54 -16.48
C ALA A 287 4.58 -9.51 -15.87
N VAL A 288 4.64 -8.33 -16.48
CA VAL A 288 5.32 -7.14 -15.95
C VAL A 288 4.25 -6.06 -15.80
N ASN A 289 3.73 -5.89 -14.59
CA ASN A 289 2.69 -4.94 -14.28
C ASN A 289 3.26 -3.53 -14.04
N LEU A 290 2.75 -2.57 -14.80
CA LEU A 290 3.17 -1.17 -14.77
C LEU A 290 2.16 -0.23 -14.09
N GLN A 291 1.04 -0.75 -13.57
CA GLN A 291 -0.01 0.06 -12.96
C GLN A 291 0.40 0.68 -11.61
N ASN A 292 1.37 0.09 -10.93
CA ASN A 292 1.88 0.61 -9.67
C ASN A 292 2.63 1.93 -9.90
N TYR A 293 2.23 2.97 -9.14
CA TYR A 293 2.80 4.31 -9.29
C TYR A 293 4.29 4.36 -8.96
N SER A 294 4.72 3.70 -7.88
CA SER A 294 6.09 3.77 -7.38
C SER A 294 6.96 2.58 -7.80
N THR A 295 6.38 1.51 -8.35
CA THR A 295 7.11 0.27 -8.65
C THR A 295 6.76 -0.31 -10.01
N VAL A 296 7.63 -1.18 -10.52
CA VAL A 296 7.35 -2.13 -11.60
C VAL A 296 7.28 -3.52 -10.98
N GLU A 297 6.24 -4.28 -11.28
CA GLU A 297 5.96 -5.55 -10.61
C GLU A 297 6.10 -6.73 -11.59
N PHE A 298 6.92 -7.71 -11.24
CA PHE A 298 7.07 -8.98 -11.94
C PHE A 298 6.14 -10.02 -11.31
N ARG A 299 5.16 -10.49 -12.08
CA ARG A 299 4.14 -11.46 -11.63
C ARG A 299 4.31 -12.86 -12.20
N LEU A 300 5.39 -13.06 -12.95
CA LEU A 300 5.68 -14.29 -13.69
C LEU A 300 5.71 -15.52 -12.78
N PHE A 301 6.31 -15.40 -11.60
CA PHE A 301 6.73 -16.54 -10.83
C PHE A 301 5.56 -17.23 -10.12
N ARG A 302 5.60 -18.56 -10.10
CA ARG A 302 4.78 -19.38 -9.21
C ARG A 302 5.34 -19.27 -7.78
N GLY A 303 4.47 -19.37 -6.78
CA GLY A 303 4.87 -19.42 -5.38
C GLY A 303 5.89 -20.53 -5.07
N THR A 304 6.64 -20.38 -3.99
CA THR A 304 7.64 -21.35 -3.51
C THR A 304 7.94 -21.18 -2.02
N LEU A 305 8.21 -22.29 -1.33
CA LEU A 305 8.81 -22.29 0.02
C LEU A 305 10.25 -22.86 0.02
N LYS A 306 10.88 -22.97 -1.16
CA LYS A 306 12.29 -23.35 -1.31
C LYS A 306 13.14 -22.08 -1.40
N TYR A 307 13.96 -21.83 -0.37
CA TYR A 307 14.77 -20.62 -0.24
C TYR A 307 15.62 -20.31 -1.49
N SER A 308 16.32 -21.30 -2.04
CA SER A 308 17.17 -21.11 -3.22
C SER A 308 16.35 -20.69 -4.45
N THR A 309 15.19 -21.32 -4.66
CA THR A 309 14.25 -20.93 -5.73
C THR A 309 13.70 -19.51 -5.55
N PHE A 310 13.42 -19.13 -4.30
CA PHE A 310 12.97 -17.77 -3.97
C PHE A 310 14.04 -16.73 -4.29
N ILE A 311 15.27 -16.91 -3.80
CA ILE A 311 16.38 -15.99 -4.06
C ILE A 311 16.73 -15.97 -5.55
N ALA A 312 16.70 -17.10 -6.25
CA ALA A 312 16.92 -17.16 -7.69
C ALA A 312 15.94 -16.29 -8.48
N ALA A 313 14.68 -16.16 -8.03
CA ALA A 313 13.71 -15.26 -8.66
C ALA A 313 14.09 -13.78 -8.49
N LEU A 314 14.56 -13.40 -7.29
CA LEU A 314 15.03 -12.03 -7.02
C LEU A 314 16.31 -11.71 -7.81
N GLU A 315 17.26 -12.64 -7.83
CA GLU A 315 18.49 -12.51 -8.62
C GLU A 315 18.18 -12.41 -10.11
N LEU A 316 17.22 -13.18 -10.65
CA LEU A 316 16.84 -13.07 -12.07
C LEU A 316 16.28 -11.68 -12.38
N VAL A 317 15.41 -11.15 -11.51
CA VAL A 317 14.88 -9.80 -11.70
C VAL A 317 16.01 -8.78 -11.64
N ASP A 318 16.92 -8.89 -10.68
CA ASP A 318 18.10 -8.02 -10.57
C ASP A 318 18.93 -7.99 -11.86
N GLU A 319 19.23 -9.16 -12.43
CA GLU A 319 19.99 -9.31 -13.68
C GLU A 319 19.24 -8.72 -14.89
N ILE A 320 17.91 -8.90 -14.96
CA ILE A 320 17.07 -8.28 -16.01
C ILE A 320 17.14 -6.76 -15.93
N ILE A 321 17.03 -6.19 -14.71
CA ILE A 321 17.11 -4.74 -14.50
C ILE A 321 18.51 -4.23 -14.87
N THR A 322 19.56 -4.89 -14.39
CA THR A 322 20.95 -4.54 -14.71
C THR A 322 21.20 -4.55 -16.20
N LEU A 323 20.74 -5.58 -16.91
CA LEU A 323 20.83 -5.66 -18.37
C LEU A 323 20.08 -4.50 -19.05
N ALA A 324 18.84 -4.23 -18.64
CA ALA A 324 18.01 -3.20 -19.22
C ALA A 324 18.60 -1.79 -19.07
N MET A 325 19.32 -1.53 -17.97
CA MET A 325 19.99 -0.26 -17.71
C MET A 325 21.33 -0.11 -18.43
N THR A 326 22.04 -1.22 -18.67
CA THR A 326 23.44 -1.18 -19.17
C THR A 326 23.56 -1.42 -20.68
N HIS A 327 22.54 -2.01 -21.31
CA HIS A 327 22.55 -2.36 -22.72
C HIS A 327 21.66 -1.45 -23.56
N THR A 328 22.05 -1.24 -24.81
CA THR A 328 21.17 -0.65 -25.83
C THR A 328 20.16 -1.70 -26.32
N GLU A 329 19.03 -1.26 -26.87
CA GLU A 329 18.03 -2.17 -27.46
C GLU A 329 18.64 -3.12 -28.50
N GLU A 330 19.51 -2.62 -29.40
CA GLU A 330 20.23 -3.45 -30.38
C GLU A 330 21.15 -4.50 -29.71
N GLY A 331 21.75 -4.14 -28.57
CA GLY A 331 22.52 -5.07 -27.75
C GLY A 331 21.64 -6.18 -27.19
N ILE A 332 20.48 -5.82 -26.64
CA ILE A 332 19.48 -6.78 -26.13
C ILE A 332 18.94 -7.65 -27.25
N GLU A 333 18.69 -7.10 -28.45
CA GLU A 333 18.23 -7.85 -29.63
C GLU A 333 19.25 -8.91 -30.08
N LYS A 334 20.55 -8.61 -30.01
CA LYS A 334 21.61 -9.55 -30.41
C LYS A 334 21.96 -10.56 -29.33
N LEU A 335 21.72 -10.25 -28.06
CA LEU A 335 22.07 -11.12 -26.93
C LEU A 335 21.18 -12.38 -26.89
N SER A 336 21.75 -13.55 -27.06
CA SER A 336 21.03 -14.81 -26.85
C SER A 336 20.81 -15.10 -25.36
N TRP A 337 19.79 -15.91 -25.03
CA TRP A 337 19.59 -16.40 -23.66
C TRP A 337 20.85 -17.05 -23.08
N SER A 338 21.53 -17.84 -23.91
CA SER A 338 22.80 -18.51 -23.60
C SER A 338 23.90 -17.55 -23.17
N GLU A 339 24.06 -16.43 -23.89
CA GLU A 339 25.05 -15.41 -23.54
C GLU A 339 24.65 -14.66 -22.27
N PHE A 340 23.36 -14.37 -22.10
CA PHE A 340 22.82 -13.78 -20.88
C PHE A 340 23.14 -14.65 -19.66
N VAL A 341 22.77 -15.93 -19.67
CA VAL A 341 22.97 -16.80 -18.49
C VAL A 341 24.44 -17.08 -18.19
N ASN A 342 25.32 -17.09 -19.21
CA ASN A 342 26.76 -17.28 -19.00
C ASN A 342 27.45 -16.06 -18.36
N ALA A 343 26.82 -14.88 -18.39
CA ALA A 343 27.34 -13.67 -17.77
C ALA A 343 26.94 -13.54 -16.29
N ILE A 344 26.03 -14.38 -15.80
CA ILE A 344 25.50 -14.33 -14.43
C ILE A 344 26.55 -14.89 -13.45
N GLU A 345 26.75 -14.17 -12.34
CA GLU A 345 27.60 -14.60 -11.22
C GLU A 345 26.77 -14.96 -9.96
N ALA A 346 25.46 -14.71 -10.00
CA ALA A 346 24.52 -14.90 -8.90
C ALA A 346 24.28 -16.42 -8.62
N PRO A 347 24.67 -16.94 -7.45
CA PRO A 347 24.81 -18.38 -7.24
C PRO A 347 23.48 -19.14 -7.19
N GLU A 348 22.44 -18.59 -6.56
CA GLU A 348 21.13 -19.27 -6.46
C GLU A 348 20.45 -19.31 -7.82
N LEU A 349 20.57 -18.24 -8.60
CA LEU A 349 20.12 -18.16 -9.97
C LEU A 349 20.84 -19.16 -10.88
N ILE A 350 22.17 -19.25 -10.81
CA ILE A 350 22.93 -20.26 -11.58
C ILE A 350 22.48 -21.67 -11.21
N GLY A 351 22.32 -21.96 -9.91
CA GLY A 351 21.83 -23.24 -9.42
C GLY A 351 20.47 -23.59 -10.01
N TYR A 352 19.52 -22.65 -9.88
CA TYR A 352 18.17 -22.82 -10.38
C TYR A 352 18.09 -22.96 -11.91
N LEU A 353 18.87 -22.17 -12.66
CA LEU A 353 18.94 -22.28 -14.12
C LEU A 353 19.44 -23.67 -14.55
N LYS A 354 20.37 -24.29 -13.82
CA LYS A 354 20.82 -25.66 -14.08
C LYS A 354 19.75 -26.69 -13.76
N GLU A 355 19.11 -26.61 -12.59
CA GLU A 355 17.98 -27.48 -12.19
C GLU A 355 16.89 -27.47 -13.28
N ARG A 356 16.59 -26.29 -13.83
CA ARG A 356 15.55 -26.11 -14.85
C ARG A 356 16.04 -26.35 -16.28
N LYS A 357 17.28 -26.80 -16.50
CA LYS A 357 17.87 -27.00 -17.84
C LYS A 357 17.73 -25.76 -18.73
N LEU A 358 18.00 -24.60 -18.13
CA LEU A 358 18.07 -23.27 -18.75
C LEU A 358 19.51 -22.75 -18.83
N TYR A 359 20.46 -23.52 -18.28
CA TYR A 359 21.90 -23.29 -18.34
C TYR A 359 22.57 -24.33 -19.26
N ILE A 360 23.67 -23.97 -19.95
CA ILE A 360 24.25 -24.81 -21.03
C ILE A 360 25.22 -25.91 -20.53
N ASN A 361 25.55 -25.97 -19.24
CA ASN A 361 26.52 -26.95 -18.70
C ASN A 361 25.92 -27.86 -17.63
N GLU A 362 26.45 -29.09 -17.57
CA GLU A 362 26.17 -30.28 -16.72
C GLU A 362 24.88 -30.29 -15.88
N ASP A 363 24.04 -31.31 -16.12
CA ASP A 363 22.82 -31.60 -15.35
C ASP A 363 23.13 -31.68 -13.84
N VAL A 364 22.35 -30.96 -13.03
CA VAL A 364 22.33 -31.06 -11.57
C VAL A 364 21.10 -31.87 -11.16
N GLU A 365 21.17 -32.66 -10.07
CA GLU A 365 20.01 -33.39 -9.55
C GLU A 365 18.89 -32.42 -9.14
N ASP A 366 17.69 -32.66 -9.66
CA ASP A 366 16.47 -31.88 -9.38
C ASP A 366 15.96 -32.19 -7.96
N GLN A 367 15.86 -31.18 -7.10
CA GLN A 367 15.29 -31.30 -5.75
C GLN A 367 13.83 -30.85 -5.76
N GLU A 368 12.93 -31.65 -5.15
CA GLU A 368 11.49 -31.39 -5.12
C GLU A 368 11.12 -30.00 -4.54
N GLU A 369 10.26 -29.27 -5.25
CA GLU A 369 9.64 -28.03 -4.75
C GLU A 369 8.44 -28.34 -3.86
N LEU A 370 8.44 -27.73 -2.66
CA LEU A 370 7.43 -27.89 -1.62
C LEU A 370 6.36 -26.80 -1.67
#